data_AF-A0A265Q2Q2-F1
#
_entry.id   AF-A0A265Q2Q2-F1
#
_cell.length_a   1.000
_cell.length_b   1.000
_cell.length_c   1.000
_cell.angle_alpha   90.00
_cell.angle_beta   90.00
_cell.angle_gamma   90.00
#
_symmetry.space_group_name_H-M   'P 1'
#
loop_
_entity.id
_entity.type
_entity.pdbx_description
1 polymer ?
#
loop_
_entity_poly.entity_id
_entity_poly.type
_entity_poly.pdbx_seq_one_letter_code
_entity_poly.pdbx_strand_id
1 'polypeptide(L)'
;MDGLTSKERHQIVEERSQGLCENCGSNFMVQHHHIIGGNGKRRQCETIYSLIALCWDCHHGDYGVEGNKDRTLDLKLKQDLQRKYEELGLKGKELQYWLGGRFYL
;
A
#
# COMPACT_ATOMS: atom_id res chain seq x y z
N MET A 1 -11.16 3.42 9.44
CA MET A 1 -10.29 4.53 9.86
C MET A 1 -10.72 5.84 9.23
N ASP A 2 -10.88 5.90 7.91
CA ASP A 2 -11.18 7.14 7.16
C ASP A 2 -12.66 7.36 6.78
N GLY A 3 -13.51 6.33 6.88
CA GLY A 3 -14.93 6.42 6.53
C GLY A 3 -15.23 6.49 5.03
N LEU A 4 -14.20 6.32 4.18
CA LEU A 4 -14.29 6.45 2.73
C LEU A 4 -14.73 5.15 2.05
N THR A 5 -15.27 5.27 0.85
CA THR A 5 -15.45 4.16 -0.09
C THR A 5 -14.14 3.84 -0.81
N SER A 6 -14.03 2.64 -1.39
CA SER A 6 -12.85 2.27 -2.18
C SER A 6 -12.63 3.19 -3.38
N LYS A 7 -13.72 3.62 -4.04
CA LYS A 7 -13.65 4.59 -5.14
C LYS A 7 -13.04 5.92 -4.70
N GLU A 8 -13.46 6.46 -3.56
CA GLU A 8 -12.92 7.71 -3.02
C GLU A 8 -11.44 7.56 -2.63
N ARG A 9 -11.05 6.43 -2.04
CA ARG A 9 -9.63 6.20 -1.71
C ARG A 9 -8.75 6.14 -2.96
N HIS A 10 -9.20 5.44 -4.00
CA HIS A 10 -8.50 5.42 -5.28
C HIS A 10 -8.41 6.84 -5.87
N GLN A 11 -9.49 7.62 -5.85
CA GLN A 11 -9.46 9.01 -6.33
C GLN A 11 -8.43 9.86 -5.58
N ILE A 12 -8.34 9.74 -4.26
CA ILE A 12 -7.33 10.45 -3.44
C ILE A 12 -5.90 10.03 -3.80
N VAL A 13 -5.68 8.74 -4.06
CA VAL A 13 -4.35 8.23 -4.49
C VAL A 13 -3.98 8.77 -5.86
N GLU A 14 -4.92 8.81 -6.79
CA GLU A 14 -4.72 9.40 -8.12
C GLU A 14 -4.33 10.89 -8.00
N GLU A 15 -5.08 11.67 -7.21
CA GLU A 15 -4.85 13.10 -7.02
C GLU A 15 -3.50 13.39 -6.36
N ARG A 16 -3.11 12.63 -5.32
CA ARG A 16 -1.82 12.88 -4.65
C ARG A 16 -0.62 12.42 -5.48
N SER A 17 -0.78 11.35 -6.27
CA SER A 17 0.31 10.79 -7.06
C SER A 17 0.54 11.58 -8.34
N GLN A 18 -0.49 12.26 -8.84
CA GLN A 18 -0.44 13.02 -10.10
C GLN A 18 0.02 12.14 -11.28
N GLY A 19 -0.36 10.86 -11.26
CA GLY A 19 0.03 9.87 -12.27
C GLY A 19 1.51 9.42 -12.18
N LEU A 20 2.19 9.65 -11.05
CA LEU A 20 3.57 9.25 -10.82
C LEU A 20 3.65 8.09 -9.82
N CYS A 21 4.66 7.24 -9.99
CA CYS A 21 5.00 6.20 -9.04
C CYS A 21 5.45 6.84 -7.71
N GLU A 22 4.76 6.54 -6.61
CA GLU A 22 5.10 7.03 -5.28
C GLU A 22 6.39 6.40 -4.73
N ASN A 23 6.93 5.36 -5.38
CA ASN A 23 8.22 4.75 -5.02
C ASN A 23 9.41 5.35 -5.80
N CYS A 24 9.28 5.58 -7.11
CA CYS A 24 10.42 5.98 -7.96
C CYS A 24 10.19 7.19 -8.86
N GLY A 25 8.98 7.78 -8.86
CA GLY A 25 8.62 8.94 -9.66
C GLY A 25 8.34 8.68 -11.14
N SER A 26 8.50 7.44 -11.63
CA SER A 26 8.18 7.08 -13.02
C SER A 26 6.67 7.20 -13.28
N ASN A 27 6.30 7.70 -14.45
CA ASN A 27 4.91 7.73 -14.94
C ASN A 27 4.55 6.52 -15.82
N PHE A 28 5.46 5.55 -15.97
CA PHE A 28 5.26 4.43 -16.88
C PHE A 28 4.21 3.45 -16.35
N MET A 29 3.03 3.46 -16.99
CA MET A 29 1.91 2.54 -16.72
C MET A 29 1.58 2.44 -15.22
N VAL A 30 1.36 3.59 -14.58
CA VAL A 30 1.08 3.67 -13.14
C VAL A 30 -0.27 3.01 -12.81
N GLN A 31 -0.27 2.22 -11.74
CA GLN A 31 -1.42 1.47 -11.25
C GLN A 31 -1.49 1.56 -9.73
N HIS A 32 -2.70 1.54 -9.17
CA HIS A 32 -2.87 1.44 -7.73
C HIS A 32 -2.61 0.01 -7.25
N HIS A 33 -1.84 -0.09 -6.19
CA HIS A 33 -1.46 -1.32 -5.51
C HIS A 33 -1.94 -1.30 -4.06
N HIS A 34 -2.48 -2.42 -3.58
CA HIS A 34 -2.83 -2.63 -2.17
C HIS A 34 -1.63 -3.20 -1.42
N ILE A 35 -0.99 -2.40 -0.56
CA ILE A 35 0.16 -2.84 0.27
C ILE A 35 -0.21 -4.06 1.12
N ILE A 36 -1.43 -4.08 1.66
CA ILE A 36 -2.00 -5.26 2.33
C ILE A 36 -2.84 -6.04 1.32
N GLY A 37 -2.24 -7.10 0.75
CA GLY A 37 -2.91 -8.00 -0.17
C GLY A 37 -3.78 -9.08 0.51
N GLY A 38 -4.21 -10.04 -0.30
CA GLY A 38 -4.96 -11.22 0.13
C GLY A 38 -6.48 -11.13 -0.06
N ASN A 39 -7.11 -12.29 -0.26
CA ASN A 39 -8.56 -12.40 -0.47
C ASN A 39 -9.31 -11.90 0.78
N GLY A 40 -10.27 -10.99 0.57
CA GLY A 40 -11.02 -10.33 1.63
C GLY A 40 -10.23 -9.22 2.35
N LYS A 41 -9.03 -9.53 2.85
CA LYS A 41 -8.20 -8.59 3.62
C LYS A 41 -7.87 -7.31 2.87
N ARG A 42 -7.58 -7.40 1.57
CA ARG A 42 -7.27 -6.21 0.73
C ARG A 42 -8.37 -5.15 0.77
N ARG A 43 -9.65 -5.55 0.85
CA ARG A 43 -10.79 -4.64 0.93
C ARG A 43 -11.09 -4.23 2.36
N GLN A 44 -11.00 -5.19 3.28
CA GLN A 44 -11.27 -4.96 4.71
C GLN A 44 -10.30 -3.97 5.35
N CYS A 45 -9.03 -4.05 4.98
CA CYS A 45 -7.95 -3.24 5.56
C CYS A 45 -7.60 -2.02 4.69
N GLU A 46 -8.39 -1.73 3.65
CA GLU A 46 -8.11 -0.65 2.73
C GLU A 46 -8.27 0.71 3.41
N THR A 47 -7.24 1.53 3.30
CA THR A 47 -7.20 2.94 3.70
C THR A 47 -6.51 3.74 2.62
N ILE A 48 -6.59 5.07 2.71
CA ILE A 48 -5.78 5.94 1.83
C ILE A 48 -4.27 5.68 1.97
N TYR A 49 -3.81 5.13 3.10
CA TYR A 49 -2.39 4.87 3.35
C TYR A 49 -1.96 3.47 2.89
N SER A 50 -2.88 2.50 2.84
CA SER A 50 -2.59 1.14 2.38
C SER A 50 -2.70 0.96 0.86
N LEU A 51 -3.11 2.01 0.15
CA LEU A 51 -3.08 2.12 -1.31
C LEU A 51 -1.89 2.97 -1.72
N ILE A 52 -1.23 2.60 -2.81
CA ILE A 52 -0.07 3.32 -3.36
C ILE A 52 -0.08 3.24 -4.89
N ALA A 53 0.31 4.32 -5.57
CA ALA A 53 0.49 4.34 -7.02
C ALA A 53 1.90 3.86 -7.40
N LEU A 54 2.01 2.81 -8.22
CA LEU A 54 3.27 2.22 -8.65
C LEU A 54 3.33 2.13 -10.18
N CYS A 55 4.48 2.47 -10.77
CA CYS A 55 4.77 2.18 -12.17
C CYS A 55 4.87 0.66 -12.41
N TRP A 56 4.83 0.26 -13.68
CA TRP A 56 4.90 -1.16 -14.06
C TRP A 56 6.11 -1.90 -13.45
N ASP A 57 7.30 -1.31 -13.46
CA ASP A 57 8.50 -1.97 -12.92
C ASP A 57 8.43 -2.16 -11.39
N CYS A 58 7.93 -1.16 -10.66
CA CYS A 58 7.76 -1.26 -9.20
C CYS A 58 6.59 -2.17 -8.82
N HIS A 59 5.60 -2.31 -9.70
CA HIS A 59 4.43 -3.15 -9.45
C HIS A 59 4.72 -4.63 -9.80
N HIS A 60 5.10 -4.88 -11.05
CA HIS A 60 5.17 -6.21 -11.69
C HIS A 60 6.58 -6.65 -12.07
N GLY A 61 7.56 -5.75 -12.07
CA GLY A 61 8.93 -6.08 -12.44
C GLY A 61 9.51 -7.18 -11.53
N ASP A 62 10.61 -7.80 -11.98
CA ASP A 62 11.26 -8.91 -11.25
C ASP A 62 11.54 -8.61 -9.76
N TYR A 63 11.83 -7.33 -9.46
CA TYR A 63 12.13 -6.77 -8.14
C TYR A 63 11.01 -5.85 -7.61
N GLY A 64 9.87 -5.80 -8.30
CA GLY A 64 8.68 -5.07 -7.89
C GLY A 64 7.94 -5.77 -6.75
N VAL A 65 6.85 -5.17 -6.27
CA VAL A 65 6.07 -5.69 -5.12
C VAL A 65 5.39 -7.03 -5.40
N GLU A 66 5.01 -7.30 -6.66
CA GLU A 66 4.48 -8.58 -7.13
C GLU A 66 5.56 -9.46 -7.79
N GLY A 67 6.82 -9.00 -7.78
CA GLY A 67 7.96 -9.70 -8.35
C GLY A 67 8.31 -10.99 -7.62
N ASN A 68 8.93 -11.91 -8.35
CA ASN A 68 9.29 -13.24 -7.82
C ASN A 68 10.77 -13.36 -7.41
N LYS A 69 11.63 -12.38 -7.74
CA LYS A 69 13.07 -12.46 -7.43
C LYS A 69 13.42 -11.83 -6.09
N ASP A 70 12.65 -10.84 -5.66
CA ASP A 70 12.89 -10.13 -4.41
C ASP A 70 11.58 -9.66 -3.78
N ARG A 71 11.53 -9.70 -2.45
CA ARG A 71 10.39 -9.25 -1.63
C ARG A 71 10.71 -8.00 -0.81
N THR A 72 11.90 -7.42 -1.02
CA THR A 72 12.38 -6.24 -0.28
C THR A 72 11.44 -5.06 -0.43
N LEU A 73 10.96 -4.76 -1.65
CA LEU A 73 10.04 -3.65 -1.86
C LEU A 73 8.69 -3.87 -1.15
N ASP A 74 8.10 -5.07 -1.30
CA ASP A 74 6.85 -5.45 -0.61
C ASP A 74 6.98 -5.34 0.92
N LEU A 75 8.06 -5.88 1.49
CA LEU A 75 8.31 -5.79 2.94
C LEU A 75 8.53 -4.34 3.38
N LYS A 76 9.32 -3.56 2.63
CA LYS A 76 9.55 -2.15 2.92
C LYS A 76 8.23 -1.37 2.94
N LEU A 77 7.36 -1.53 1.94
CA LEU A 77 6.07 -0.80 1.92
C LEU A 77 5.18 -1.19 3.10
N LYS A 78 5.21 -2.45 3.54
CA LYS A 78 4.47 -2.91 4.73
C LYS A 78 5.03 -2.33 6.02
N GLN A 79 6.35 -2.25 6.15
CA GLN A 79 7.01 -1.59 7.29
C GLN A 79 6.73 -0.09 7.29
N ASP A 80 6.78 0.58 6.13
CA ASP A 80 6.45 2.00 5.96
C ASP A 80 4.99 2.27 6.37
N LEU A 81 4.06 1.40 5.96
CA LEU A 81 2.66 1.46 6.35
C LEU A 81 2.46 1.25 7.86
N GLN A 82 3.17 0.30 8.47
CA GLN A 82 3.11 0.09 9.91
C GLN A 82 3.56 1.35 10.67
N ARG A 83 4.70 1.93 10.30
CA ARG A 83 5.16 3.19 10.92
C ARG A 83 4.14 4.31 10.73
N LYS A 84 3.54 4.42 9.54
CA LYS A 84 2.50 5.42 9.30
C LYS A 84 1.29 5.25 10.21
N TYR A 85 0.83 4.03 10.45
CA TYR A 85 -0.27 3.77 11.37
C TYR A 85 0.12 4.03 12.83
N GLU A 86 1.35 3.69 13.23
CA GLU A 86 1.88 4.02 14.56
C GLU A 86 1.95 5.54 14.79
N GLU A 87 2.38 6.31 13.79
CA GLU A 87 2.38 7.79 13.82
C GLU A 87 0.97 8.39 13.96
N LEU A 88 -0.03 7.72 13.38
CA LEU A 88 -1.45 8.07 13.55
C LEU A 88 -2.04 7.63 14.90
N GLY A 89 -1.22 7.01 15.76
CA GLY A 89 -1.58 6.62 17.12
C GLY A 89 -2.14 5.20 17.26
N LEU A 90 -2.19 4.40 16.18
CA LEU A 90 -2.69 3.03 16.25
C LEU A 90 -1.70 2.13 16.99
N LYS A 91 -2.24 1.22 17.82
CA LYS A 91 -1.44 0.30 18.63
C LYS A 91 -2.14 -1.06 18.78
N GLY A 92 -1.37 -2.06 19.22
CA GLY A 92 -1.90 -3.37 19.63
C GLY A 92 -2.77 -4.04 18.56
N LYS A 93 -3.95 -4.53 18.96
CA LYS A 93 -4.87 -5.27 18.08
C LYS A 93 -5.44 -4.42 16.94
N GLU A 94 -5.62 -3.13 17.16
CA GLU A 94 -6.12 -2.23 16.11
C GLU A 94 -5.06 -2.05 15.02
N LEU A 95 -3.81 -1.78 15.41
CA LEU A 95 -2.70 -1.72 14.46
C LEU A 95 -2.56 -3.04 13.69
N GLN A 96 -2.57 -4.16 14.40
CA GLN A 96 -2.49 -5.49 13.79
C GLN A 96 -3.65 -5.76 12.81
N TYR A 97 -4.86 -5.30 13.12
CA TYR A 97 -6.02 -5.42 12.23
C TYR A 97 -5.78 -4.71 10.89
N TRP A 98 -5.38 -3.43 10.93
CA TRP A 98 -5.16 -2.64 9.72
C TRP A 98 -3.94 -3.10 8.91
N LEU A 99 -3.03 -3.85 9.53
CA LEU A 99 -1.90 -4.53 8.88
C LEU A 99 -2.25 -5.94 8.36
N GLY A 100 -3.53 -6.28 8.26
CA GLY A 100 -3.95 -7.59 7.75
C GLY A 100 -3.67 -8.75 8.71
N GLY A 101 -3.55 -8.48 10.01
CA GLY A 101 -3.45 -9.50 11.07
C GLY A 101 -2.03 -9.81 11.53
N ARG A 102 -1.00 -9.07 11.10
CA ARG A 102 0.39 -9.30 11.52
C ARG A 102 1.18 -7.99 11.60
N PHE A 103 2.26 -8.01 12.35
CA PHE A 103 3.27 -6.96 12.32
C PHE A 103 4.35 -7.29 11.29
N TYR A 104 5.04 -6.24 10.85
CA TYR A 104 6.14 -6.29 9.90
C TYR A 104 7.36 -5.66 10.59
N LEU A 105 8.27 -6.53 11.04
CA LEU A 105 9.54 -6.18 11.69
C LEU A 105 10.66 -6.11 10.65
#